data_AF-A0A7V4MQL9-F1
#
_entry.id   AF-A0A7V4MQL9-F1
#
_cell.length_a   1.000
_cell.length_b   1.000
_cell.length_c   1.000
_cell.angle_alpha   90.00
_cell.angle_beta   90.00
_cell.angle_gamma   90.00
#
_symmetry.space_group_name_H-M   'P 1'
#
loop_
_entity.id
_entity.type
_entity.pdbx_description
1 polymer ?
#
loop_
_entity_poly.entity_id
_entity_poly.type
_entity_poly.pdbx_seq_one_letter_code
_entity_poly.pdbx_strand_id
1 'polypeptide(L)'
;MRLGAIIAVLANFGLAGPLHADARADSILRQAFEKLHAAKSFSADLSATIRTPGAGVSALKGRILALKPNYLRVDLQGRTPMRYV
;
A
#
# COMPACT_ATOMS: atom_id res chain seq x y z
N MET A 1 -48.03 -19.29 -14.42
CA MET A 1 -46.58 -19.44 -14.71
C MET A 1 -45.75 -18.39 -13.97
N ARG A 2 -45.76 -18.36 -12.63
CA ARG A 2 -45.06 -17.31 -11.83
C ARG A 2 -44.35 -17.84 -10.57
N LEU A 3 -43.99 -19.12 -10.53
CA LEU A 3 -43.22 -19.69 -9.42
C LEU A 3 -41.72 -19.88 -9.75
N GLY A 4 -41.38 -20.07 -11.03
CA GLY A 4 -39.99 -20.33 -11.45
C GLY A 4 -39.07 -19.10 -11.43
N ALA A 5 -39.63 -17.88 -11.46
CA ALA A 5 -38.85 -16.64 -11.53
C ALA A 5 -38.21 -16.26 -10.18
N ILE A 6 -38.76 -16.70 -9.04
CA ILE A 6 -38.27 -16.33 -7.70
C ILE A 6 -37.05 -17.18 -7.30
N ILE A 7 -37.01 -18.44 -7.73
CA ILE A 7 -35.91 -19.37 -7.41
C ILE A 7 -34.63 -18.97 -8.17
N ALA A 8 -34.75 -18.41 -9.37
CA ALA A 8 -33.60 -17.95 -10.16
C ALA A 8 -32.90 -16.71 -9.56
N VAL A 9 -33.61 -15.88 -8.79
CA VAL A 9 -33.01 -14.69 -8.15
C VAL A 9 -32.24 -15.06 -6.89
N LEU A 10 -32.70 -16.07 -6.14
CA LEU A 10 -32.01 -16.54 -4.92
C LEU A 10 -30.70 -17.28 -5.22
N ALA A 11 -30.58 -17.92 -6.38
CA ALA A 11 -29.34 -18.59 -6.80
C ALA A 11 -28.19 -17.62 -7.13
N ASN A 12 -28.47 -16.34 -7.39
CA ASN A 12 -27.47 -15.34 -7.77
C ASN A 12 -26.88 -14.55 -6.60
N PHE A 13 -27.45 -14.65 -5.39
CA PHE A 13 -26.96 -13.95 -4.19
C PHE A 13 -26.09 -14.84 -3.27
N GLY A 14 -25.93 -16.13 -3.59
CA GLY A 14 -25.23 -17.10 -2.73
C GLY A 14 -23.73 -17.29 -3.01
N LEU A 15 -23.14 -16.57 -3.97
CA LEU A 15 -21.72 -16.73 -4.37
C LEU A 15 -20.82 -15.57 -3.94
N ALA A 16 -21.29 -14.70 -3.04
CA ALA A 16 -20.41 -13.88 -2.22
C ALA A 16 -19.84 -14.73 -1.07
N GLY A 17 -19.08 -15.76 -1.42
CA GLY A 17 -18.18 -16.37 -0.45
C GLY A 17 -17.26 -15.28 0.11
N PRO A 18 -16.78 -15.40 1.36
CA PRO A 18 -15.78 -14.47 1.85
C PRO A 18 -14.64 -14.49 0.83
N LEU A 19 -14.39 -13.34 0.21
CA LEU A 19 -13.12 -13.03 -0.43
C LEU A 19 -12.08 -13.18 0.67
N HIS A 20 -11.63 -14.42 0.91
CA HIS A 20 -10.52 -14.70 1.78
C HIS A 20 -9.39 -13.85 1.24
N ALA A 21 -9.04 -12.78 1.97
CA ALA A 21 -7.81 -12.07 1.75
C ALA A 21 -6.73 -13.14 1.60
N ASP A 22 -6.16 -13.18 0.40
CA ASP A 22 -5.42 -14.31 -0.14
C ASP A 22 -4.40 -14.79 0.91
N ALA A 23 -4.47 -16.04 1.38
CA ALA A 23 -3.55 -16.56 2.40
C ALA A 23 -2.07 -16.40 1.98
N ARG A 24 -1.82 -16.23 0.67
CA ARG A 24 -0.51 -15.84 0.13
C ARG A 24 -0.08 -14.46 0.59
N ALA A 25 -0.98 -13.48 0.64
CA ALA A 25 -0.71 -12.13 1.13
C ALA A 25 -0.20 -12.16 2.58
N ASP A 26 -0.83 -12.94 3.47
CA ASP A 26 -0.39 -13.07 4.87
C ASP A 26 1.01 -13.67 4.96
N SER A 27 1.31 -14.70 4.15
CA SER A 27 2.65 -15.31 4.13
C SER A 27 3.73 -14.34 3.63
N ILE A 28 3.39 -13.50 2.64
CA ILE A 28 4.29 -12.48 2.08
C ILE A 28 4.57 -11.40 3.12
N LEU A 29 3.52 -10.91 3.79
CA LEU A 29 3.65 -9.92 4.86
C LEU A 29 4.51 -10.46 6.00
N ARG A 30 4.28 -11.71 6.43
CA ARG A 30 5.09 -12.33 7.49
C ARG A 30 6.57 -12.38 7.13
N GLN A 31 6.91 -12.82 5.93
CA GLN A 31 8.30 -12.87 5.48
C GLN A 31 8.93 -11.47 5.38
N ALA A 32 8.17 -10.47 4.92
CA ALA A 32 8.61 -9.09 4.87
C ALA A 32 8.86 -8.53 6.29
N PHE A 33 7.96 -8.82 7.23
CA PHE A 33 8.08 -8.41 8.63
C PHE A 33 9.28 -9.07 9.32
N GLU A 34 9.52 -10.37 9.12
CA GLU A 34 10.68 -11.06 9.70
C GLU A 34 12.00 -10.45 9.22
N LYS A 35 12.12 -10.22 7.90
CA LYS A 35 13.29 -9.55 7.31
C LYS A 35 13.44 -8.11 7.81
N LEU A 36 12.34 -7.36 7.85
CA LEU A 36 12.35 -6.00 8.34
C LEU A 36 12.76 -5.98 9.81
N HIS A 37 12.19 -6.83 10.68
CA HIS A 37 12.48 -6.91 12.11
C HIS A 37 13.94 -7.24 12.42
N ALA A 38 14.56 -8.13 11.66
CA ALA A 38 15.98 -8.47 11.79
C ALA A 38 16.91 -7.25 11.62
N ALA A 39 16.56 -6.29 10.75
CA ALA A 39 17.35 -5.08 10.53
C ALA A 39 17.20 -4.09 11.71
N LYS A 40 18.15 -4.08 12.65
CA LYS A 40 18.12 -3.16 13.81
C LYS A 40 18.24 -1.68 13.42
N SER A 41 19.00 -1.41 12.36
CA SER A 41 19.14 -0.09 11.76
C SER A 41 19.23 -0.19 10.24
N PHE A 42 18.83 0.88 9.55
CA PHE A 42 18.84 0.97 8.09
C PHE A 42 19.14 2.41 7.68
N SER A 43 19.95 2.57 6.63
CA SER A 43 20.23 3.85 5.99
C SER A 43 20.21 3.66 4.48
N ALA A 44 19.50 4.50 3.75
CA ALA A 44 19.52 4.49 2.30
C ALA A 44 19.27 5.88 1.72
N ASP A 45 19.84 6.12 0.54
CA ASP A 45 19.47 7.27 -0.29
C ASP A 45 18.14 6.97 -0.99
N LEU A 46 17.31 8.00 -1.10
CA LEU A 46 15.95 7.90 -1.62
C LEU A 46 15.78 8.87 -2.77
N SER A 47 15.22 8.38 -3.88
CA SER A 47 14.72 9.20 -4.98
C SER A 47 13.24 8.93 -5.16
N ALA A 48 12.40 9.95 -5.03
CA ALA A 48 10.97 9.85 -5.24
C ALA A 48 10.55 10.72 -6.42
N THR A 49 9.74 10.15 -7.31
CA THR A 49 9.08 10.89 -8.40
C THR A 49 7.59 10.86 -8.14
N ILE A 50 6.99 12.02 -7.91
CA ILE A 50 5.56 12.19 -7.67
C ILE A 50 4.93 12.69 -8.96
N ARG A 51 3.93 11.97 -9.46
CA ARG A 51 3.16 12.37 -10.63
C ARG A 51 1.74 12.70 -10.18
N THR A 52 1.39 13.97 -10.24
CA THR A 52 0.04 14.42 -9.86
C THR A 52 -0.74 14.74 -11.14
N PRO A 53 -1.87 14.08 -11.40
CA PRO A 53 -2.73 14.41 -12.54
C PRO A 53 -3.07 15.90 -12.54
N GLY A 54 -2.76 16.59 -13.64
CA GLY A 54 -3.04 18.03 -13.80
C GLY A 54 -2.07 18.99 -13.10
N ALA A 55 -1.13 18.52 -12.26
CA ALA A 55 -0.17 19.38 -11.53
C ALA A 55 1.31 19.08 -11.83
N GLY A 56 1.59 18.15 -12.75
CA GLY A 56 2.93 17.87 -13.26
C GLY A 56 3.70 16.82 -12.47
N VAL A 57 5.01 16.74 -12.73
CA VAL A 57 5.93 15.78 -12.12
C VAL A 57 6.87 16.49 -11.17
N SER A 58 6.96 15.99 -9.93
CA SER A 58 7.88 16.48 -8.90
C SER A 58 8.93 15.42 -8.62
N ALA A 59 10.18 15.83 -8.46
CA ALA A 59 11.27 14.94 -8.08
C ALA A 59 11.85 15.38 -6.73
N LEU A 60 12.00 14.41 -5.84
CA LEU A 60 12.59 14.56 -4.51
C LEU A 60 13.77 13.61 -4.39
N LYS A 61 14.85 14.08 -3.79
CA LYS A 61 16.00 13.27 -3.40
C LYS A 61 16.25 13.43 -1.92
N GLY A 62 16.74 12.40 -1.27
CA GLY A 62 16.84 12.43 0.18
C GLY A 62 17.53 11.22 0.76
N ARG A 63 17.45 11.10 2.09
CA ARG A 63 17.98 9.98 2.84
C ARG A 63 16.98 9.52 3.89
N ILE A 64 16.85 8.21 4.03
CA ILE A 64 16.09 7.58 5.10
C ILE A 64 17.05 6.92 6.08
N LEU A 65 16.80 7.13 7.37
CA LEU A 65 17.52 6.55 8.48
C LEU A 65 16.49 5.93 9.43
N ALA A 66 16.58 4.64 9.68
CA ALA A 66 15.72 3.94 10.63
C ALA A 66 16.59 3.26 11.70
N LEU A 67 16.19 3.37 12.95
CA LEU A 67 16.75 2.66 14.09
C LEU A 67 15.58 2.19 14.97
N LYS A 68 15.45 0.87 15.12
CA LYS A 68 14.42 0.29 15.97
C LYS A 68 14.70 0.57 17.45
N PRO A 69 13.66 0.65 18.30
CA PRO A 69 12.24 0.46 17.96
C PRO A 69 11.56 1.71 17.39
N ASN A 70 12.01 2.93 17.72
CA ASN A 70 11.18 4.13 17.62
C ASN A 70 11.86 5.33 16.94
N TYR A 71 12.93 5.13 16.17
CA TYR A 71 13.61 6.24 15.48
C TYR A 71 13.53 6.06 13.96
N LEU A 72 12.85 7.00 13.31
CA LEU A 72 12.80 7.12 11.86
C LEU A 72 13.05 8.58 11.50
N ARG A 73 14.06 8.83 10.68
CA ARG A 73 14.36 10.14 10.13
C ARG A 73 14.35 10.05 8.62
N VAL A 74 13.58 10.94 8.00
CA VAL A 74 13.51 11.09 6.54
C VAL A 74 13.87 12.54 6.23
N ASP A 75 14.92 12.71 5.44
CA ASP A 75 15.36 14.01 4.94
C ASP A 75 15.09 14.05 3.44
N LEU A 76 14.20 14.93 2.98
CA LEU A 76 13.82 15.06 1.58
C LEU A 76 14.10 16.48 1.10
N GLN A 77 14.76 16.58 -0.04
CA GLN A 77 15.11 17.81 -0.70
C GLN A 77 14.53 17.79 -2.11
N GLY A 78 13.93 18.91 -2.51
CA GLY A 78 13.41 19.09 -3.85
C GLY A 78 12.28 20.11 -3.89
N ARG A 79 11.76 20.35 -5.10
CA ARG A 79 10.65 21.27 -5.33
C ARG A 79 9.36 20.47 -5.41
N THR A 80 8.48 20.67 -4.44
CA THR A 80 7.09 20.22 -4.51
C THR A 80 6.24 21.44 -4.90
N PRO A 81 5.54 21.44 -6.04
CA PRO A 81 4.52 22.43 -6.32
C PRO A 81 3.31 22.13 -5.42
N MET A 82 3.42 22.48 -4.13
CA MET A 82 2.30 22.45 -3.20
C MET A 82 1.40 23.63 -3.55
N ARG A 83 0.46 23.41 -4.48
CA ARG A 83 -0.63 24.34 -4.72
C ARG A 83 -1.74 24.00 -3.72
N TYR A 84 -1.73 24.67 -2.56
CA TYR A 84 -2.88 24.65 -1.67
C TYR A 84 -4.04 25.31 -2.42
N VAL A 85 -5.12 24.56 -2.65
CA VAL A 85 -6.42 25.08 -3.09
C VAL A 85 -7.34 25.04 -1.90
#